data_AF-A0A0U2Q983-F1
#
_entry.id   AF-A0A0U2Q983-F1
#
_cell.length_a   1.000
_cell.length_b   1.000
_cell.length_c   1.000
_cell.angle_alpha   90.00
_cell.angle_beta   90.00
_cell.angle_gamma   90.00
#
_symmetry.space_group_name_H-M   'P 1'
#
loop_
_entity.id
_entity.type
_entity.pdbx_description
1 polymer ?
#
loop_
_entity_poly.entity_id
_entity_poly.type
_entity_poly.pdbx_seq_one_letter_code
_entity_poly.pdbx_strand_id
1 'polypeptide(L)'
;MNAVREFERKGGLVGAGDDAGFIYQMYGFGLIRELELHQEAGFSPIKVIQHATGNNARILGKENELGRVRQGFKADLIVVNGNPLENLKVLYATGVDDIKDGKPIHTGGVEWTIKDGIPYHGPTLMRDVKALVAKARAERGTKSATEKSVPR
;
A
#
# COMPACT_ATOMS: atom_id res chain seq x y z
N MET A 1 -21.90 3.11 -2.71
CA MET A 1 -20.99 4.26 -2.55
C MET A 1 -21.55 5.61 -3.06
N ASN A 2 -22.87 5.78 -3.27
CA ASN A 2 -23.40 7.06 -3.81
C ASN A 2 -23.14 8.28 -2.91
N ALA A 3 -23.16 8.08 -1.59
CA ALA A 3 -22.96 9.15 -0.61
C ALA A 3 -21.59 9.85 -0.76
N VAL A 4 -20.50 9.09 -0.98
CA VAL A 4 -19.15 9.65 -1.13
C VAL A 4 -19.07 10.55 -2.37
N ARG A 5 -19.69 10.10 -3.47
CA ARG A 5 -19.75 10.86 -4.72
C ARG A 5 -20.61 12.11 -4.59
N GLU A 6 -21.73 12.03 -3.87
CA GLU A 6 -22.59 13.18 -3.62
C GLU A 6 -21.90 14.22 -2.72
N PHE A 7 -21.19 13.77 -1.68
CA PHE A 7 -20.39 14.63 -0.82
C PHE A 7 -19.35 15.42 -1.62
N GLU A 8 -18.62 14.73 -2.50
CA GLU A 8 -17.63 15.34 -3.38
C GLU A 8 -18.27 16.36 -4.34
N ARG A 9 -19.43 16.03 -4.93
CA ARG A 9 -20.21 16.96 -5.78
C ARG A 9 -20.69 18.20 -5.04
N LYS A 10 -20.90 18.11 -3.72
CA LYS A 10 -21.24 19.24 -2.85
C LYS A 10 -20.01 20.07 -2.42
N GLY A 11 -18.82 19.76 -2.95
CA GLY A 11 -17.57 20.45 -2.62
C GLY A 11 -16.81 19.85 -1.44
N GLY A 12 -17.24 18.69 -0.94
CA GLY A 12 -16.55 17.95 0.10
C GLY A 12 -15.21 17.38 -0.36
N LEU A 13 -14.22 17.38 0.52
CA LEU A 13 -12.90 16.82 0.25
C LEU A 13 -12.88 15.32 0.58
N VAL A 14 -12.70 14.47 -0.43
CA VAL A 14 -12.65 13.02 -0.26
C VAL A 14 -11.20 12.53 -0.15
N GLY A 15 -10.88 11.86 0.95
CA GLY A 15 -9.62 11.12 1.14
C GLY A 15 -9.85 9.61 1.06
N ALA A 16 -8.77 8.83 1.18
CA ALA A 16 -8.83 7.36 1.26
C ALA A 16 -8.00 6.85 2.45
N GLY A 17 -8.45 5.77 3.10
CA GLY A 17 -7.76 5.15 4.23
C GLY A 17 -8.23 3.72 4.44
N ASP A 18 -7.40 2.87 5.05
CA ASP A 18 -7.69 1.44 5.25
C ASP A 18 -8.28 1.10 6.63
N ASP A 19 -8.21 2.03 7.59
CA ASP A 19 -8.65 1.83 8.98
C ASP A 19 -8.14 0.51 9.58
N ALA A 20 -6.90 0.15 9.22
CA ALA A 20 -6.35 -1.14 9.55
C ALA A 20 -6.15 -1.32 11.06
N GLY A 21 -6.54 -2.49 11.57
CA GLY A 21 -6.61 -2.79 13.00
C GLY A 21 -8.03 -2.95 13.54
N PHE A 22 -9.05 -2.60 12.75
CA PHE A 22 -10.43 -3.02 13.01
C PHE A 22 -10.60 -4.54 12.80
N ILE A 23 -11.65 -5.13 13.38
CA ILE A 23 -11.85 -6.59 13.37
C ILE A 23 -11.89 -7.10 11.92
N TYR A 24 -10.99 -8.05 11.60
CA TYR A 24 -10.79 -8.65 10.27
C TYR A 24 -10.16 -7.77 9.18
N GLN A 25 -9.68 -6.56 9.50
CA GLN A 25 -8.94 -5.70 8.57
C GLN A 25 -7.43 -5.99 8.65
N MET A 26 -6.85 -6.49 7.55
CA MET A 26 -5.41 -6.74 7.44
C MET A 26 -4.69 -5.49 6.92
N TYR A 27 -3.60 -5.11 7.59
CA TYR A 27 -2.77 -3.98 7.21
C TYR A 27 -2.33 -4.03 5.75
N GLY A 28 -2.40 -2.89 5.07
CA GLY A 28 -1.89 -2.69 3.71
C GLY A 28 -2.86 -3.07 2.60
N PHE A 29 -3.49 -4.25 2.69
CA PHE A 29 -4.41 -4.72 1.62
C PHE A 29 -5.70 -3.90 1.56
N GLY A 30 -6.20 -3.42 2.71
CA GLY A 30 -7.43 -2.64 2.80
C GLY A 30 -7.37 -1.34 1.99
N LEU A 31 -6.19 -0.71 1.89
CA LEU A 31 -6.05 0.57 1.20
C LEU A 31 -6.33 0.45 -0.29
N ILE A 32 -5.75 -0.55 -0.95
CA ILE A 32 -5.95 -0.74 -2.40
C ILE A 32 -7.39 -1.12 -2.68
N ARG A 33 -8.01 -1.93 -1.81
CA ARG A 33 -9.43 -2.25 -1.90
C ARG A 33 -10.31 -1.00 -1.79
N GLU A 34 -10.00 -0.07 -0.89
CA GLU A 34 -10.71 1.21 -0.79
C GLU A 34 -10.61 2.03 -2.08
N LEU A 35 -9.43 2.04 -2.73
CA LEU A 35 -9.27 2.69 -4.04
C LEU A 35 -10.14 2.04 -5.12
N GLU A 36 -10.20 0.70 -5.15
CA GLU A 36 -11.10 -0.03 -6.05
C GLU A 36 -12.58 0.32 -5.78
N LEU A 37 -12.99 0.47 -4.52
CA LEU A 37 -14.35 0.87 -4.13
C LEU A 37 -14.67 2.32 -4.54
N HIS A 38 -13.70 3.23 -4.47
CA HIS A 38 -13.85 4.59 -5.02
C HIS A 38 -14.01 4.56 -6.55
N GLN A 39 -13.26 3.72 -7.26
CA GLN A 39 -13.45 3.55 -8.70
C GLN A 39 -14.85 3.00 -9.01
N GLU A 40 -15.31 1.99 -8.27
CA GLU A 40 -16.66 1.42 -8.38
C GLU A 40 -17.76 2.46 -8.05
N ALA A 41 -17.47 3.42 -7.17
CA ALA A 41 -18.34 4.56 -6.90
C ALA A 41 -18.51 5.51 -8.10
N GLY A 42 -17.70 5.36 -9.15
CA GLY A 42 -17.74 6.17 -10.36
C GLY A 42 -16.76 7.34 -10.39
N PHE A 43 -15.71 7.31 -9.55
CA PHE A 43 -14.58 8.22 -9.68
C PHE A 43 -13.62 7.74 -10.78
N SER A 44 -13.00 8.67 -11.50
CA SER A 44 -11.95 8.31 -12.47
C SER A 44 -10.69 7.82 -11.74
N PRO A 45 -9.89 6.91 -12.32
CA PRO A 45 -8.68 6.36 -11.68
C PRO A 45 -7.72 7.44 -11.17
N ILE A 46 -7.51 8.51 -11.95
CA ILE A 46 -6.66 9.63 -11.54
C ILE A 46 -7.18 10.34 -10.28
N LYS A 47 -8.50 10.44 -10.14
CA LYS A 47 -9.14 11.09 -8.99
C LYS A 47 -9.07 10.19 -7.75
N VAL A 48 -9.20 8.88 -7.93
CA VAL A 48 -8.95 7.90 -6.88
C VAL A 48 -7.51 8.01 -6.34
N ILE A 49 -6.52 8.13 -7.23
CA ILE A 49 -5.12 8.36 -6.82
C ILE A 49 -4.99 9.69 -6.06
N GLN A 50 -5.70 10.74 -6.48
CA GLN A 50 -5.72 12.02 -5.75
C GLN A 50 -6.33 11.89 -4.35
N HIS A 51 -7.38 11.07 -4.18
CA HIS A 51 -7.97 10.78 -2.86
C HIS A 51 -6.89 10.22 -1.91
N ALA A 52 -6.07 9.29 -2.39
CA ALA A 52 -5.00 8.66 -1.60
C ALA A 52 -3.75 9.55 -1.37
N THR A 53 -3.57 10.62 -2.17
CA THR A 53 -2.34 11.43 -2.19
C THR A 53 -2.60 12.87 -1.78
N GLY A 54 -2.85 13.76 -2.75
CA GLY A 54 -2.99 15.19 -2.53
C GLY A 54 -4.15 15.57 -1.62
N ASN A 55 -5.27 14.84 -1.68
CA ASN A 55 -6.41 15.12 -0.80
C ASN A 55 -6.10 14.71 0.64
N ASN A 56 -5.51 13.53 0.85
CA ASN A 56 -5.04 13.12 2.18
C ASN A 56 -4.00 14.10 2.74
N ALA A 57 -3.08 14.60 1.93
CA ALA A 57 -2.14 15.64 2.35
C ALA A 57 -2.87 16.89 2.85
N ARG A 58 -3.93 17.32 2.16
CA ARG A 58 -4.76 18.46 2.57
C ARG A 58 -5.59 18.17 3.82
N ILE A 59 -6.14 16.97 3.96
CA ILE A 59 -6.86 16.54 5.18
C ILE A 59 -5.93 16.59 6.40
N LEU A 60 -4.65 16.25 6.21
CA LEU A 60 -3.62 16.28 7.25
C LEU A 60 -3.01 17.67 7.47
N GLY A 61 -3.42 18.71 6.73
CA GLY A 61 -2.83 20.06 6.81
C GLY A 61 -1.38 20.15 6.29
N LYS A 62 -1.02 19.27 5.37
CA LYS A 62 0.32 19.05 4.81
C LYS A 62 0.35 19.21 3.28
N GLU A 63 -0.62 19.91 2.70
CA GLU A 63 -0.78 20.09 1.26
C GLU A 63 0.37 20.85 0.57
N ASN A 64 1.21 21.53 1.35
CA ASN A 64 2.36 22.28 0.87
C ASN A 64 3.67 21.45 0.91
N GLU A 65 3.63 20.25 1.48
CA GLU A 65 4.81 19.39 1.67
C GLU A 65 4.62 17.95 1.16
N LEU A 66 3.38 17.45 1.06
CA LEU A 66 3.06 16.06 0.71
C LEU A 66 2.08 15.92 -0.46
N GLY A 67 2.00 14.70 -1.01
CA GLY A 67 0.92 14.25 -1.89
C GLY A 67 1.00 14.77 -3.34
N ARG A 68 2.12 15.39 -3.74
CA ARG A 68 2.35 15.87 -5.12
C ARG A 68 3.79 15.65 -5.55
N VAL A 69 3.97 15.28 -6.81
CA VAL A 69 5.29 15.23 -7.46
C VAL A 69 5.60 16.63 -7.99
N ARG A 70 6.21 17.46 -7.15
CA ARG A 70 6.56 18.85 -7.48
C ARG A 70 7.79 19.29 -6.69
N GLN A 71 8.59 20.19 -7.27
CA GLN A 71 9.69 20.82 -6.55
C GLN A 71 9.21 21.50 -5.26
N GLY A 72 9.98 21.34 -4.17
CA GLY A 72 9.65 21.85 -2.84
C GLY A 72 8.82 20.89 -1.98
N PHE A 73 8.32 19.79 -2.54
CA PHE A 73 7.63 18.73 -1.80
C PHE A 73 8.61 17.65 -1.36
N LYS A 74 8.23 16.87 -0.34
CA LYS A 74 8.98 15.69 0.08
C LYS A 74 9.02 14.66 -1.05
N ALA A 75 10.18 14.04 -1.22
CA ALA A 75 10.38 12.95 -2.19
C ALA A 75 9.82 11.63 -1.64
N ASP A 76 8.49 11.58 -1.52
CA ASP A 76 7.71 10.42 -1.14
C ASP A 76 7.05 9.83 -2.39
N LEU A 77 7.61 8.73 -2.90
CA LEU A 77 7.23 8.12 -4.18
C LEU A 77 7.15 6.61 -4.07
N ILE A 78 6.33 6.00 -4.91
CA ILE A 78 6.36 4.56 -5.19
C ILE A 78 6.57 4.35 -6.69
N VAL A 79 7.28 3.29 -7.03
CA VAL A 79 7.47 2.83 -8.41
C VAL A 79 6.85 1.45 -8.52
N VAL A 80 5.99 1.26 -9.51
CA VAL A 80 5.22 0.04 -9.75
C VAL A 80 5.42 -0.44 -11.18
N ASN A 81 5.37 -1.77 -11.37
CA ASN A 81 5.52 -2.40 -12.67
C ASN A 81 4.16 -2.47 -13.39
N GLY A 82 3.69 -1.32 -13.87
CA GLY A 82 2.43 -1.21 -14.60
C GLY A 82 1.83 0.20 -14.54
N ASN A 83 0.67 0.38 -15.16
CA ASN A 83 -0.04 1.66 -15.16
C ASN A 83 -1.21 1.63 -14.15
N PRO A 84 -1.13 2.35 -13.01
CA PRO A 84 -2.21 2.37 -12.02
C PRO A 84 -3.48 3.08 -12.51
N LEU A 85 -3.41 3.82 -13.62
CA LEU A 85 -4.59 4.42 -14.25
C LEU A 85 -5.40 3.40 -15.06
N GLU A 86 -4.76 2.31 -15.50
CA GLU A 86 -5.42 1.20 -16.20
C GLU A 86 -5.87 0.12 -15.22
N ASN A 87 -5.04 -0.18 -14.22
CA ASN A 87 -5.32 -1.22 -13.23
C ASN A 87 -4.76 -0.81 -11.86
N LEU A 88 -5.63 -0.42 -10.91
CA LEU A 88 -5.23 -0.05 -9.55
C LEU A 88 -4.56 -1.20 -8.78
N LYS A 89 -4.76 -2.46 -9.19
CA LYS A 89 -4.20 -3.63 -8.51
C LYS A 89 -2.68 -3.72 -8.61
N VAL A 90 -2.05 -2.98 -9.54
CA VAL A 90 -0.58 -2.88 -9.59
C VAL A 90 0.00 -2.18 -8.35
N LEU A 91 -0.84 -1.54 -7.54
CA LEU A 91 -0.45 -0.91 -6.27
C LEU A 91 -0.34 -1.90 -5.10
N TYR A 92 -0.78 -3.16 -5.26
CA TYR A 92 -0.56 -4.17 -4.22
C TYR A 92 0.94 -4.44 -4.05
N ALA A 93 1.44 -4.36 -2.81
CA ALA A 93 2.87 -4.46 -2.52
C ALA A 93 3.52 -5.78 -2.98
N THR A 94 2.73 -6.87 -3.02
CA THR A 94 3.19 -8.19 -3.48
C THR A 94 2.91 -8.45 -4.95
N GLY A 95 2.25 -7.54 -5.66
CA GLY A 95 1.76 -7.77 -7.02
C GLY A 95 0.49 -8.62 -7.05
N VAL A 96 -0.05 -8.76 -8.26
CA VAL A 96 -1.22 -9.60 -8.55
C VAL A 96 -0.97 -10.47 -9.78
N ASP A 97 -1.65 -11.60 -9.84
CA ASP A 97 -1.71 -12.42 -11.04
C ASP A 97 -2.65 -11.77 -12.07
N ASP A 98 -2.21 -11.75 -13.32
CA ASP A 98 -2.93 -11.14 -14.44
C ASP A 98 -2.74 -12.00 -15.70
N ILE A 99 -3.48 -11.71 -16.76
CA ILE A 99 -3.37 -12.39 -18.06
C ILE A 99 -2.96 -11.38 -19.11
N LYS A 100 -1.79 -11.59 -19.72
CA LYS A 100 -1.30 -10.78 -20.83
C LYS A 100 -1.04 -11.67 -22.04
N ASP A 101 -1.65 -11.33 -23.17
CA ASP A 101 -1.55 -12.10 -24.43
C ASP A 101 -1.91 -13.59 -24.26
N GLY A 102 -2.94 -13.85 -23.46
CA GLY A 102 -3.41 -15.22 -23.15
C GLY A 102 -2.50 -16.02 -22.21
N LYS A 103 -1.44 -15.42 -21.68
CA LYS A 103 -0.52 -16.06 -20.73
C LYS A 103 -0.68 -15.48 -19.33
N PRO A 104 -0.71 -16.33 -18.29
CA PRO A 104 -0.67 -15.86 -16.92
C PRO A 104 0.68 -15.18 -16.65
N ILE A 105 0.63 -13.99 -16.09
CA ILE A 105 1.78 -13.22 -15.64
C ILE A 105 1.57 -12.82 -14.18
N HIS A 106 2.68 -12.63 -13.46
CA HIS A 106 2.65 -12.00 -12.14
C HIS A 106 3.22 -10.60 -12.30
N THR A 107 2.42 -9.57 -11.97
CA THR A 107 2.71 -8.16 -12.31
C THR A 107 3.92 -7.59 -11.57
N GLY A 108 4.31 -8.20 -10.44
CA GLY A 108 5.32 -7.63 -9.54
C GLY A 108 4.73 -6.42 -8.82
N GLY A 109 4.86 -6.39 -7.50
CA GLY A 109 4.26 -5.32 -6.69
C GLY A 109 5.00 -3.99 -6.78
N VAL A 110 5.06 -3.31 -5.63
CA VAL A 110 5.84 -2.07 -5.52
C VAL A 110 7.33 -2.41 -5.63
N GLU A 111 7.95 -1.97 -6.72
CA GLU A 111 9.36 -2.20 -7.04
C GLU A 111 10.25 -1.35 -6.12
N TRP A 112 9.94 -0.06 -6.03
CA TRP A 112 10.65 0.89 -5.17
C TRP A 112 9.68 1.70 -4.33
N THR A 113 10.04 1.88 -3.07
CA THR A 113 9.46 2.92 -2.22
C THR A 113 10.56 3.93 -1.93
N ILE A 114 10.32 5.20 -2.20
CA ILE A 114 11.23 6.29 -1.88
C ILE A 114 10.55 7.09 -0.77
N LYS A 115 11.15 7.14 0.41
CA LYS A 115 10.62 7.91 1.54
C LYS A 115 11.62 8.98 1.92
N ASP A 116 11.19 10.24 1.91
CA ASP A 116 12.04 11.40 2.17
C ASP A 116 13.33 11.39 1.32
N GLY A 117 13.24 10.89 0.08
CA GLY A 117 14.38 10.76 -0.83
C GLY A 117 15.26 9.52 -0.61
N ILE A 118 14.97 8.67 0.38
CA ILE A 118 15.71 7.43 0.63
C ILE A 118 15.05 6.28 -0.14
N PRO A 119 15.76 5.63 -1.08
CA PRO A 119 15.21 4.54 -1.86
C PRO A 119 15.26 3.21 -1.09
N TYR A 120 14.14 2.49 -1.10
CA TYR A 120 13.99 1.13 -0.58
C TYR A 120 13.54 0.21 -1.72
N HIS A 121 14.30 -0.84 -1.98
CA HIS A 121 13.94 -1.86 -2.96
C HIS A 121 12.97 -2.86 -2.34
N GLY A 122 11.72 -2.87 -2.80
CA GLY A 122 10.63 -3.66 -2.22
C GLY A 122 10.92 -5.17 -2.17
N PRO A 123 11.29 -5.81 -3.29
CA PRO A 123 11.60 -7.23 -3.34
C PRO A 123 12.74 -7.65 -2.38
N THR A 124 13.81 -6.84 -2.30
CA THR A 124 14.91 -7.11 -1.36
C THR A 124 14.44 -7.01 0.08
N LEU A 125 13.71 -5.94 0.42
CA LEU A 125 13.23 -5.72 1.79
C LEU A 125 12.31 -6.86 2.25
N MET A 126 11.39 -7.31 1.40
CA MET A 126 10.51 -8.45 1.70
C MET A 126 11.30 -9.75 1.96
N ARG A 127 12.33 -10.01 1.14
CA ARG A 127 13.20 -11.19 1.31
C ARG A 127 13.97 -11.12 2.64
N ASP A 128 14.53 -9.96 2.95
CA ASP A 128 15.36 -9.77 4.14
C ASP A 128 14.51 -9.86 5.42
N VAL A 129 13.30 -9.28 5.41
CA VAL A 129 12.32 -9.44 6.51
C VAL A 129 11.92 -10.91 6.68
N LYS A 130 11.67 -11.63 5.59
CA LYS A 130 11.36 -13.07 5.65
C LYS A 130 12.50 -13.87 6.30
N ALA A 131 13.75 -13.58 5.94
CA ALA A 131 14.92 -14.21 6.54
C ALA A 131 15.05 -13.88 8.04
N LEU A 132 14.83 -12.61 8.41
CA LEU A 132 14.85 -12.16 9.79
C LEU A 132 13.80 -12.88 10.64
N VAL A 133 12.56 -12.98 10.14
CA VAL A 133 11.47 -13.68 10.83
C VAL A 133 11.77 -15.18 10.96
N ALA A 134 12.32 -15.80 9.91
CA ALA A 134 12.71 -17.22 9.96
C ALA A 134 13.78 -17.48 11.02
N LYS A 135 14.82 -16.63 11.08
CA LYS A 135 15.87 -16.68 12.11
C LYS A 135 15.28 -16.52 13.51
N ALA A 136 14.45 -15.50 13.73
CA ALA A 136 13.82 -15.25 15.02
C ALA A 136 12.91 -16.41 15.49
N ARG A 137 12.19 -17.05 14.56
CA ARG A 137 11.38 -18.25 14.85
C ARG A 137 12.24 -19.45 15.25
N ALA A 138 13.34 -19.68 14.54
CA ALA A 138 14.29 -20.75 14.86
C ALA A 138 14.90 -20.56 16.26
N GLU A 139 15.36 -19.35 16.58
CA GLU A 139 15.95 -19.01 17.89
C GLU A 139 14.96 -19.20 19.04
N ARG A 140 13.69 -18.78 18.86
CA ARG A 140 12.61 -19.04 19.84
C ARG A 140 12.32 -20.53 20.01
N GLY A 141 12.30 -21.28 18.91
CA GLY A 141 12.13 -22.74 18.94
C GLY A 141 13.21 -23.43 19.76
N THR A 142 14.49 -23.09 19.53
CA THR A 142 15.62 -23.62 20.31
C THR A 142 15.54 -23.25 21.80
N LYS A 143 15.21 -22.00 22.15
CA LYS A 143 15.06 -21.58 23.56
C LYS A 143 13.96 -22.36 24.28
N SER A 144 12.79 -22.55 23.64
CA SER A 144 11.67 -23.31 24.20
C SER A 144 11.98 -24.81 24.43
N ALA A 145 12.91 -25.37 23.64
CA ALA A 145 13.36 -26.75 23.82
C ALA A 145 14.38 -26.88 24.96
N THR A 146 15.20 -25.84 25.19
CA THR A 146 16.23 -25.84 26.25
C THR A 146 15.65 -25.54 27.63
N GLU A 147 14.59 -24.73 27.72
CA GLU A 147 13.86 -24.46 28.98
C GLU A 147 13.04 -25.66 29.46
N LYS A 148 12.56 -26.53 28.55
CA LYS A 148 11.84 -27.76 28.90
C LYS A 148 12.74 -28.91 29.36
N SER A 149 14.05 -28.82 29.12
CA SER A 149 15.00 -29.90 29.43
C SER A 149 15.74 -29.73 30.76
N VAL A 150 15.41 -28.71 31.56
CA VAL A 150 15.97 -28.54 32.92
C VAL A 150 15.15 -29.40 33.89
N PRO A 151 15.70 -30.49 34.46
CA PRO A 151 15.01 -31.28 35.47
C PRO A 151 14.82 -30.45 36.74
N ARG A 152 13.66 -30.55 37.37
CA ARG A 152 13.43 -30.03 38.73
C ARG A 152 14.25 -30.77 39.77
#